data_AF-A0A914NPM5-F1
#
_entry.id   AF-A0A914NPM5-F1
#
_cell.length_a   1.000
_cell.length_b   1.000
_cell.length_c   1.000
_cell.angle_alpha   90.00
_cell.angle_beta   90.00
_cell.angle_gamma   90.00
#
_symmetry.space_group_name_H-M   'P 1'
#
loop_
_entity.id
_entity.type
_entity.pdbx_description
1 polymer ?
#
loop_
_entity_poly.entity_id
_entity_poly.type
_entity_poly.pdbx_seq_one_letter_code
_entity_poly.pdbx_strand_id
1 'polypeptide(L)'
;MQTMFAKGLNPADITQLYQAYSNPNPPPVVLIRDSFFSQKCFIDGLFSAVGAKIHLEHRPKYIFLLSYSSCVIETINSDGILPKRKQNKLELNSTKEKMQQLVDILYSYEDLLLSLEQLLELIKLPVLSAAILHYLRTFLIREDGVLTEPIPLHYVLIDKIAEKHFNLHERDLLLSLEQLLELIKLPVLSAAILHYLRTFLIREDGVLTEPIPLHYVLIDKIAEKHFNLHERVFKLLCALYDHLSGQNEVAEIIMERQRQIIDRFVNLLFFGMAIPVLEKIVGMFKSGYIDVSLVRYFGIEVLELVEQPYSSQFISALLPIVTNRE
;
A
#
# COMPACT_ATOMS: atom_id res chain seq x y z
N MET A 1 19.25 -5.05 22.44
CA MET A 1 18.36 -5.08 21.26
C MET A 1 17.73 -6.47 21.04
N GLN A 2 18.49 -7.56 20.90
CA GLN A 2 17.91 -8.92 20.71
C GLN A 2 16.87 -9.34 21.79
N THR A 3 17.10 -9.00 23.06
CA THR A 3 16.12 -9.24 24.15
C THR A 3 14.93 -8.27 24.13
N MET A 4 15.11 -7.07 23.58
CA MET A 4 14.05 -6.05 23.41
C MET A 4 13.11 -6.39 22.25
N PHE A 5 13.63 -7.02 21.19
CA PHE A 5 12.85 -7.49 20.04
C PHE A 5 11.82 -8.58 20.41
N ALA A 6 12.10 -9.37 21.46
CA ALA A 6 11.32 -10.55 21.82
C ALA A 6 10.23 -10.33 22.88
N LYS A 7 10.34 -9.29 23.75
CA LYS A 7 9.49 -9.16 24.95
C LYS A 7 8.62 -7.89 25.03
N GLY A 8 8.75 -6.95 24.10
CA GLY A 8 8.16 -5.61 24.24
C GLY A 8 8.99 -4.75 25.19
N LEU A 9 9.05 -3.44 24.95
CA LEU A 9 9.98 -2.56 25.67
C LEU A 9 9.50 -2.20 27.07
N ASN A 10 10.41 -2.28 28.04
CA ASN A 10 10.22 -1.69 29.36
C ASN A 10 10.70 -0.22 29.37
N PRO A 11 10.08 0.67 30.17
CA PRO A 11 10.51 2.07 30.31
C PRO A 11 12.00 2.27 30.73
N ALA A 12 12.59 1.27 31.36
CA ALA A 12 14.00 1.24 31.76
C ALA A 12 14.95 1.13 30.55
N ASP A 13 14.61 0.28 29.57
CA ASP A 13 15.39 0.03 28.36
C ASP A 13 15.54 1.31 27.51
N ILE A 14 14.49 2.13 27.50
CA ILE A 14 14.43 3.39 26.74
C ILE A 14 15.22 4.48 27.40
N THR A 15 15.26 4.48 28.74
CA THR A 15 16.10 5.42 29.47
C THR A 15 17.58 5.11 29.23
N GLN A 16 17.97 3.84 29.13
CA GLN A 16 19.33 3.44 28.76
C GLN A 16 19.68 3.84 27.32
N LEU A 17 18.77 3.61 26.37
CA LEU A 17 18.97 4.04 24.98
C LEU A 17 19.09 5.57 24.86
N TYR A 18 18.22 6.32 25.54
CA TYR A 18 18.27 7.77 25.57
C TYR A 18 19.62 8.28 26.10
N GLN A 19 20.13 7.70 27.19
CA GLN A 19 21.44 8.04 27.74
C GLN A 19 22.58 7.71 26.75
N ALA A 20 22.53 6.56 26.09
CA ALA A 20 23.53 6.16 25.11
C ALA A 20 23.60 7.09 23.89
N TYR A 21 22.46 7.56 23.38
CA TYR A 21 22.39 8.47 22.23
C TYR A 21 22.59 9.96 22.61
N SER A 22 22.44 10.30 23.90
CA SER A 22 22.73 11.64 24.42
C SER A 22 24.23 11.87 24.69
N ASN A 23 25.02 10.80 24.77
CA ASN A 23 26.47 10.88 25.01
C ASN A 23 27.23 11.49 23.80
N PRO A 24 28.44 12.04 24.03
CA PRO A 24 29.25 12.66 22.97
C PRO A 24 29.75 11.67 21.90
N ASN A 25 29.83 10.37 22.25
CA ASN A 25 30.13 9.27 21.33
C ASN A 25 28.93 8.32 21.22
N PRO A 26 27.88 8.72 20.51
CA PRO A 26 26.69 7.90 20.37
C PRO A 26 26.94 6.66 19.50
N PRO A 27 26.18 5.58 19.73
CA PRO A 27 26.21 4.39 18.89
C PRO A 27 25.68 4.67 17.47
N PRO A 28 25.97 3.80 16.48
CA PRO A 28 25.54 4.00 15.09
C PRO A 28 24.03 4.24 14.97
N VAL A 29 23.66 5.19 14.10
CA VAL A 29 22.26 5.52 13.82
C VAL A 29 21.53 4.38 13.11
N VAL A 30 22.25 3.49 12.42
CA VAL A 30 21.68 2.30 11.78
C VAL A 30 20.94 1.40 12.78
N LEU A 31 21.40 1.36 14.04
CA LEU A 31 20.82 0.50 15.07
C LEU A 31 19.40 0.93 15.50
N ILE A 32 19.10 2.23 15.45
CA ILE A 32 17.78 2.79 15.77
C ILE A 32 16.90 2.99 14.53
N ARG A 33 17.49 2.88 13.34
CA ARG A 33 16.79 2.94 12.04
C ARG A 33 16.31 1.58 11.55
N ASP A 34 16.61 0.51 12.28
CA ASP A 34 16.11 -0.81 11.95
C ASP A 34 14.57 -0.76 11.90
N SER A 35 14.01 -1.09 10.73
CA SER A 35 12.60 -0.89 10.37
C SER A 35 11.67 -1.52 11.41
N PHE A 36 11.99 -2.73 11.85
CA PHE A 36 11.18 -3.44 12.83
C PHE A 36 11.29 -2.81 14.22
N PHE A 37 12.46 -2.26 14.58
CA PHE A 37 12.67 -1.60 15.86
C PHE A 37 11.99 -0.23 15.90
N SER A 38 12.19 0.62 14.90
CA SER A 38 11.63 1.97 14.89
C SER A 38 10.10 1.96 14.87
N GLN A 39 9.53 1.05 14.08
CA GLN A 39 8.08 0.90 13.94
C GLN A 39 7.47 0.34 15.23
N LYS A 40 7.95 -0.82 15.69
CA LYS A 40 7.38 -1.51 16.85
C LYS A 40 7.65 -0.82 18.20
N CYS A 41 8.74 -0.08 18.33
CA CYS A 41 9.20 0.44 19.63
C CYS A 41 8.85 1.90 19.86
N PHE A 42 8.87 2.73 18.81
CA PHE A 42 8.63 4.16 18.94
C PHE A 42 7.29 4.58 18.36
N ILE A 43 6.92 4.04 17.18
CA ILE A 43 5.69 4.43 16.49
C ILE A 43 4.47 3.78 17.17
N ASP A 44 4.47 2.46 17.40
CA ASP A 44 3.38 1.77 18.10
C ASP A 44 3.17 2.33 19.51
N GLY A 45 4.25 2.64 20.23
CA GLY A 45 4.18 3.16 21.59
C GLY A 45 3.63 4.59 21.69
N LEU A 46 4.06 5.49 20.81
CA LEU A 46 3.65 6.90 20.86
C LEU A 46 2.34 7.18 20.13
N PHE A 47 2.10 6.50 19.02
CA PHE A 47 1.06 6.83 18.05
C PHE A 47 -0.02 5.76 17.91
N SER A 48 -0.03 4.71 18.74
CA SER A 48 -1.20 3.83 18.80
C SER A 48 -2.40 4.56 19.42
N ALA A 49 -3.53 4.55 18.71
CA ALA A 49 -4.79 5.09 19.18
C ALA A 49 -5.48 4.19 20.21
N VAL A 50 -5.15 2.89 20.22
CA VAL A 50 -5.74 1.88 21.11
C VAL A 50 -4.62 1.18 21.88
N GLY A 51 -4.53 1.45 23.18
CA GLY A 51 -3.52 0.87 24.05
C GLY A 51 -3.20 1.73 25.28
N ALA A 52 -2.33 1.20 26.16
CA ALA A 52 -1.84 1.93 27.32
C ALA A 52 -0.94 3.09 26.87
N LYS A 53 -1.45 4.32 26.99
CA LYS A 53 -0.70 5.54 26.71
C LYS A 53 0.60 5.59 27.52
N ILE A 54 1.71 5.95 26.87
CA ILE A 54 3.01 6.09 27.54
C ILE A 54 2.91 7.17 28.63
N HIS A 55 3.47 6.87 29.80
CA HIS A 55 3.55 7.78 30.94
C HIS A 55 4.29 9.08 30.56
N LEU A 56 3.79 10.23 31.05
CA LEU A 56 4.27 11.57 30.71
C LEU A 56 5.78 11.75 30.91
N GLU A 57 6.37 11.10 31.91
CA GLU A 57 7.80 11.17 32.22
C GLU A 57 8.71 10.51 31.17
N HIS A 58 8.20 9.51 30.45
CA HIS A 58 8.99 8.79 29.45
C HIS A 58 8.74 9.31 28.03
N ARG A 59 7.59 9.94 27.77
CA ARG A 59 7.21 10.54 26.48
C ARG A 59 8.32 11.35 25.79
N PRO A 60 8.98 12.35 26.44
CA PRO A 60 10.01 13.14 25.76
C PRO A 60 11.25 12.33 25.35
N LYS A 61 11.53 11.18 26.01
CA LYS A 61 12.64 10.29 25.67
C LYS A 61 12.35 9.50 24.40
N TYR A 62 11.12 9.02 24.23
CA TYR A 62 10.69 8.35 22.99
C TYR A 62 10.70 9.32 21.81
N ILE A 63 10.17 10.54 22.00
CA ILE A 63 10.14 11.57 20.95
C ILE A 63 11.55 11.95 20.52
N PHE A 64 12.48 12.07 21.47
CA PHE A 64 13.89 12.33 21.15
C PHE A 64 14.49 11.22 20.29
N LEU A 65 14.32 9.95 20.68
CA LEU A 65 14.88 8.82 19.94
C LEU A 65 14.31 8.69 18.52
N LEU A 66 13.00 8.90 18.37
CA LEU A 66 12.34 8.88 17.06
C LEU A 66 12.79 10.04 16.17
N SER A 67 12.85 11.26 16.71
CA SER A 67 13.36 12.44 16.01
C SER A 67 14.83 12.26 15.61
N TYR A 68 15.62 11.64 16.49
CA TYR A 68 17.04 11.36 16.25
C TYR A 68 17.23 10.31 15.15
N SER A 69 16.45 9.22 15.15
CA SER A 69 16.47 8.22 14.07
C SER A 69 16.13 8.81 12.70
N SER A 70 15.27 9.83 12.69
CA SER A 70 14.73 10.43 11.48
C SER A 70 15.66 11.47 10.87
N CYS A 71 16.23 12.36 11.70
CA CYS A 71 16.96 13.53 11.21
C CYS A 71 18.49 13.37 11.21
N VAL A 72 19.06 12.49 12.04
CA VAL A 72 20.51 12.46 12.20
C VAL A 72 21.18 11.73 11.05
N ILE A 73 22.05 12.44 10.32
CA ILE A 73 22.83 11.86 9.22
C ILE A 73 24.25 11.57 9.73
N GLU A 74 24.70 10.34 9.54
CA GLU A 74 26.07 9.92 9.82
C GLU A 74 26.91 9.96 8.54
N THR A 75 28.02 10.67 8.60
CA THR A 75 29.06 10.65 7.57
C THR A 75 30.29 9.93 8.13
N ILE A 76 30.80 8.95 7.36
CA ILE A 76 31.98 8.17 7.71
C ILE A 76 33.10 8.65 6.80
N ASN A 77 34.10 9.34 7.35
CA ASN A 77 35.27 9.73 6.59
C ASN A 77 36.30 8.59 6.62
N SER A 78 36.68 8.09 5.45
CA SER A 78 37.60 6.96 5.25
C SER A 78 39.08 7.34 5.22
N ASP A 79 39.44 8.58 5.55
CA ASP A 79 40.82 9.09 5.40
C ASP A 79 41.74 8.81 6.61
N GLY A 80 41.44 7.79 7.42
CA GLY A 80 42.29 7.43 8.56
C GLY A 80 42.08 6.02 9.09
N ILE A 81 43.10 5.51 9.80
CA ILE A 81 43.22 4.16 10.37
C ILE A 81 42.04 3.78 11.31
N LEU A 82 41.23 4.75 11.73
CA LEU A 82 39.97 4.56 12.44
C LEU A 82 38.87 5.42 11.77
N PRO A 83 37.72 4.83 11.36
CA PRO A 83 36.63 5.57 10.77
C PRO A 83 36.05 6.56 11.79
N LYS A 84 36.30 7.86 11.59
CA LYS A 84 35.71 8.93 12.40
C LYS A 84 34.28 9.19 11.91
N ARG A 85 33.31 8.97 12.79
CA ARG A 85 31.88 9.19 12.53
C ARG A 85 31.54 10.63 12.88
N LYS A 86 31.05 11.40 11.92
CA LYS A 86 30.54 12.76 12.15
C LYS A 86 29.03 12.75 11.98
N GLN A 87 28.32 13.18 13.03
CA GLN A 87 26.86 13.25 13.05
C GLN A 87 26.39 14.68 12.81
N ASN A 88 25.47 14.85 11.86
CA ASN A 88 24.76 16.11 11.66
C ASN A 88 23.46 16.11 12.48
N LYS A 89 23.30 17.07 13.40
CA LYS A 89 22.14 17.20 14.30
C LYS A 89 21.35 18.51 14.11
N LEU A 90 21.58 19.25 13.02
CA LEU A 90 21.04 20.61 12.83
C LEU A 90 19.50 20.68 12.88
N GLU A 91 18.80 19.68 12.33
CA GLU A 91 17.32 19.69 12.26
C GLU A 91 16.63 19.02 13.46
N LEU A 92 17.40 18.44 14.39
CA LEU A 92 16.88 17.58 15.46
C LEU A 92 15.91 18.30 16.39
N ASN A 93 16.23 19.53 16.80
CA ASN A 93 15.41 20.29 17.74
C ASN A 93 14.08 20.71 17.11
N SER A 94 14.10 21.14 15.85
CA SER A 94 12.87 21.53 15.13
C SER A 94 11.93 20.34 14.92
N THR A 95 12.47 19.18 14.53
CA THR A 95 11.65 17.96 14.38
C THR A 95 11.10 17.47 15.72
N LYS A 96 11.90 17.56 16.79
CA LYS A 96 11.46 17.20 18.14
C LYS A 96 10.26 18.05 18.60
N GLU A 97 10.31 19.36 18.39
CA GLU A 97 9.21 20.28 18.74
C GLU A 97 7.94 19.96 17.96
N LYS A 98 8.05 19.77 16.64
CA LYS A 98 6.90 19.41 15.79
C LYS A 98 6.31 18.04 16.15
N MET A 99 7.15 17.09 16.53
CA MET A 99 6.70 15.77 16.96
C MET A 99 6.02 15.79 18.33
N GLN A 100 6.49 16.64 19.25
CA GLN A 100 5.81 16.90 20.51
C GLN A 100 4.44 17.53 20.28
N GLN A 101 4.35 18.55 19.43
CA GLN A 101 3.08 19.18 19.05
C GLN A 101 2.08 18.16 18.48
N LEU A 102 2.55 17.26 17.60
CA LEU A 102 1.70 16.21 17.04
C LEU A 102 1.15 15.28 18.13
N VAL A 103 2.00 14.79 19.04
CA VAL A 103 1.57 13.90 20.13
C VAL A 103 0.57 14.60 21.05
N ASP A 104 0.78 15.87 21.35
CA ASP A 104 -0.12 16.62 22.23
C ASP A 104 -1.50 16.83 21.58
N ILE A 105 -1.55 17.11 20.26
CA ILE A 105 -2.81 17.15 19.48
C ILE A 105 -3.53 15.81 19.52
N LEU A 106 -2.82 14.70 19.22
CA LEU A 106 -3.42 13.36 19.16
C LEU A 106 -3.91 12.85 20.53
N TYR A 107 -3.32 13.33 21.63
CA TYR A 107 -3.68 12.91 22.98
C TYR A 107 -4.82 13.75 23.59
N SER A 108 -5.13 14.92 23.02
CA SER A 108 -6.05 15.91 23.60
C SER A 108 -7.53 15.58 23.46
N TYR A 109 -7.93 14.53 22.70
CA TYR A 109 -9.32 14.07 22.47
C TYR A 109 -10.35 15.10 21.96
N GLU A 110 -10.09 16.40 22.01
CA GLU A 110 -10.95 17.44 21.44
C GLU A 110 -10.85 17.46 19.91
N ASP A 111 -11.91 17.95 19.26
CA ASP A 111 -12.14 17.89 17.81
C ASP A 111 -10.86 18.10 17.00
N LEU A 112 -10.33 16.99 16.45
CA LEU A 112 -9.20 16.98 15.51
C LEU A 112 -9.46 17.91 14.30
N LEU A 113 -10.74 18.23 14.04
CA LEU A 113 -11.15 19.22 13.05
C LEU A 113 -10.59 20.63 13.35
N LEU A 114 -10.55 21.05 14.62
CA LEU A 114 -10.05 22.36 15.03
C LEU A 114 -8.52 22.49 14.85
N SER A 115 -7.81 21.36 14.79
CA SER A 115 -6.35 21.30 14.59
C SER A 115 -5.95 20.89 13.17
N LEU A 116 -6.88 20.84 12.21
CA LEU A 116 -6.62 20.40 10.83
C LEU A 116 -5.53 21.23 10.14
N GLU A 117 -5.54 22.56 10.27
CA GLU A 117 -4.50 23.41 9.66
C GLU A 117 -3.10 23.09 10.21
N GLN A 118 -3.00 22.84 11.52
CA GLN A 118 -1.76 22.47 12.17
C GLN A 118 -1.30 21.07 11.73
N LEU A 119 -2.23 20.10 11.64
CA LEU A 119 -1.95 18.76 11.11
C LEU A 119 -1.45 18.80 9.66
N LEU A 120 -2.05 19.64 8.80
CA LEU A 120 -1.63 19.82 7.41
C LEU A 120 -0.24 20.46 7.27
N GLU A 121 0.16 21.28 8.24
CA GLU A 121 1.52 21.79 8.34
C GLU A 121 2.51 20.72 8.80
N LEU A 122 2.14 19.91 9.80
CA LEU A 122 2.95 18.81 10.32
C LEU A 122 3.17 17.70 9.27
N ILE A 123 2.18 17.43 8.44
CA ILE A 123 2.25 16.50 7.30
C ILE A 123 3.35 16.91 6.30
N LYS A 124 3.92 18.12 6.33
CA LYS A 124 5.07 18.45 5.47
C LYS A 124 6.31 17.59 5.77
N LEU A 125 6.44 17.04 6.98
CA LEU A 125 7.56 16.17 7.35
C LEU A 125 7.17 14.69 7.20
N PRO A 126 7.95 13.87 6.46
CA PRO A 126 7.59 12.48 6.15
C PRO A 126 7.37 11.60 7.39
N VAL A 127 8.17 11.84 8.44
CA VAL A 127 8.11 11.05 9.68
C VAL A 127 6.82 11.31 10.45
N LEU A 128 6.33 12.55 10.42
CA LEU A 128 5.07 12.93 11.05
C LEU A 128 3.88 12.39 10.25
N SER A 129 3.97 12.37 8.93
CA SER A 129 2.99 11.71 8.06
C SER A 129 2.89 10.21 8.35
N ALA A 130 4.03 9.51 8.48
CA ALA A 130 4.04 8.10 8.86
C ALA A 130 3.42 7.86 10.25
N ALA A 131 3.68 8.75 11.21
CA ALA A 131 3.10 8.69 12.54
C ALA A 131 1.56 8.89 12.52
N ILE A 132 1.06 9.84 11.73
CA ILE A 132 -0.38 10.07 11.55
C ILE A 132 -1.05 8.88 10.86
N LEU A 133 -0.43 8.32 9.82
CA LEU A 133 -0.94 7.12 9.15
C LEU A 133 -1.01 5.93 10.11
N HIS A 134 0.01 5.74 10.94
CA HIS A 134 0.00 4.68 11.95
C HIS A 134 -1.09 4.89 13.02
N TYR A 135 -1.30 6.14 13.45
CA TYR A 135 -2.40 6.50 14.35
C TYR A 135 -3.77 6.20 13.72
N LEU A 136 -4.00 6.62 12.48
CA LEU A 136 -5.24 6.33 11.76
C LEU A 136 -5.42 4.82 11.55
N ARG A 137 -4.35 4.09 11.26
CA ARG A 137 -4.37 2.63 11.14
C ARG A 137 -4.83 1.98 12.44
N THR A 138 -4.24 2.32 13.57
CA THR A 138 -4.60 1.74 14.88
C THR A 138 -5.98 2.19 15.38
N PHE A 139 -6.44 3.38 14.96
CA PHE A 139 -7.78 3.87 15.26
C PHE A 139 -8.85 3.14 14.45
N LEU A 140 -8.65 3.00 13.13
CA LEU A 140 -9.59 2.38 12.19
C LEU A 140 -9.57 0.85 12.27
N ILE A 141 -8.39 0.26 12.48
CA ILE A 141 -8.15 -1.18 12.54
C ILE A 141 -7.74 -1.53 13.97
N ARG A 142 -8.73 -1.79 14.83
CA ARG A 142 -8.47 -2.26 16.19
C ARG A 142 -7.97 -3.71 16.17
N GLU A 143 -7.09 -4.06 17.10
CA GLU A 143 -6.60 -5.45 17.27
C GLU A 143 -7.72 -6.46 17.54
N ASP A 144 -8.89 -5.99 18.00
CA ASP A 144 -10.10 -6.78 18.24
C ASP A 144 -10.88 -7.14 16.95
N GLY A 145 -10.43 -6.66 15.77
CA GLY A 145 -11.09 -6.89 14.48
C GLY A 145 -12.35 -6.04 14.22
N VAL A 146 -12.69 -5.13 15.14
CA VAL A 146 -13.80 -4.17 14.98
C VAL A 146 -13.30 -2.92 14.27
N LEU A 147 -13.83 -2.67 13.07
CA LEU A 147 -13.56 -1.46 12.31
C LEU A 147 -14.35 -0.28 12.90
N THR A 148 -13.68 0.84 13.19
CA THR A 148 -14.38 2.09 13.51
C THR A 148 -14.74 2.83 12.22
N GLU A 149 -15.90 3.50 12.21
CA GLU A 149 -16.33 4.23 11.02
C GLU A 149 -15.41 5.44 10.77
N PRO A 150 -14.79 5.56 9.58
CA PRO A 150 -13.96 6.69 9.25
C PRO A 150 -14.80 7.95 9.01
N ILE A 151 -14.42 9.04 9.68
CA ILE A 151 -15.00 10.38 9.51
C ILE A 151 -14.33 11.07 8.30
N PRO A 152 -15.01 12.01 7.58
CA PRO A 152 -14.44 12.76 6.46
C PRO A 152 -13.02 13.33 6.68
N LEU A 153 -12.69 13.72 7.92
CA LEU A 153 -11.36 14.19 8.30
C LEU A 153 -10.25 13.16 8.02
N HIS A 154 -10.50 11.88 8.30
CA HIS A 154 -9.52 10.81 8.09
C HIS A 154 -9.17 10.67 6.61
N TYR A 155 -10.17 10.76 5.73
CA TYR A 155 -9.97 10.74 4.28
C TYR A 155 -9.14 11.94 3.81
N VAL A 156 -9.47 13.16 4.28
CA VAL A 156 -8.71 14.38 3.94
C VAL A 156 -7.24 14.26 4.35
N LEU A 157 -6.95 13.70 5.53
CA LEU A 157 -5.58 13.52 6.00
C LEU A 157 -4.83 12.46 5.17
N ILE A 158 -5.47 11.34 4.85
CA ILE A 158 -4.90 10.29 4.00
C ILE A 158 -4.59 10.85 2.61
N ASP A 159 -5.54 11.53 1.99
CA ASP A 159 -5.37 12.13 0.66
C ASP A 159 -4.25 13.17 0.65
N LYS A 160 -4.18 14.03 1.67
CA LYS A 160 -3.13 15.06 1.77
C LYS A 160 -1.73 14.48 2.06
N ILE A 161 -1.66 13.35 2.76
CA ILE A 161 -0.41 12.62 2.95
C ILE A 161 0.01 11.94 1.64
N ALA A 162 -0.93 11.34 0.92
CA ALA A 162 -0.69 10.70 -0.37
C ALA A 162 -0.21 11.71 -1.43
N GLU A 163 -0.80 12.92 -1.46
CA GLU A 163 -0.39 14.01 -2.36
C GLU A 163 1.05 14.47 -2.11
N LYS A 164 1.50 14.52 -0.85
CA LYS A 164 2.80 15.09 -0.48
C LYS A 164 3.95 14.09 -0.39
N HIS A 165 3.67 12.82 -0.06
CA HIS A 165 4.70 11.83 0.25
C HIS A 165 4.44 10.50 -0.47
N PHE A 166 4.74 10.48 -1.77
CA PHE A 166 4.64 9.28 -2.61
C PHE A 166 5.39 8.06 -2.02
N ASN A 167 6.54 8.30 -1.36
CA ASN A 167 7.35 7.23 -0.75
C ASN A 167 6.70 6.58 0.50
N LEU A 168 5.73 7.24 1.13
CA LEU A 168 4.97 6.68 2.26
C LEU A 168 3.79 5.83 1.78
N HIS A 169 3.20 6.21 0.64
CA HIS A 169 2.20 5.39 -0.05
C HIS A 169 2.77 3.98 -0.27
N GLU A 170 4.00 3.88 -0.77
CA GLU A 170 4.65 2.61 -1.02
C GLU A 170 5.01 1.84 0.26
N ARG A 171 5.56 2.50 1.30
CA ARG A 171 6.07 1.80 2.50
C ARG A 171 4.97 1.25 3.42
N ASP A 172 3.86 1.96 3.61
CA ASP A 172 2.73 1.43 4.39
C ASP A 172 1.84 0.49 3.57
N LEU A 173 1.77 0.65 2.23
CA LEU A 173 1.16 -0.36 1.36
C LEU A 173 2.01 -1.61 1.21
N LEU A 174 3.34 -1.55 1.19
CA LEU A 174 4.22 -2.72 1.06
C LEU A 174 4.26 -3.57 2.34
N LEU A 175 4.35 -2.95 3.52
CA LEU A 175 4.21 -3.65 4.80
C LEU A 175 2.79 -4.18 5.02
N SER A 176 1.77 -3.52 4.45
CA SER A 176 0.44 -4.10 4.40
C SER A 176 0.25 -5.10 3.26
N LEU A 177 1.05 -5.11 2.18
CA LEU A 177 0.90 -6.01 1.03
C LEU A 177 1.20 -7.44 1.43
N GLU A 178 2.26 -7.69 2.21
CA GLU A 178 2.53 -9.02 2.77
C GLU A 178 1.36 -9.50 3.64
N GLN A 179 0.84 -8.63 4.51
CA GLN A 179 -0.32 -8.93 5.35
C GLN A 179 -1.59 -9.13 4.51
N LEU A 180 -1.82 -8.33 3.47
CA LEU A 180 -2.97 -8.41 2.58
C LEU A 180 -2.90 -9.66 1.70
N LEU A 181 -1.69 -10.06 1.27
CA LEU A 181 -1.43 -11.33 0.60
C LEU A 181 -1.65 -12.52 1.54
N GLU A 182 -1.34 -12.39 2.83
CA GLU A 182 -1.71 -13.40 3.83
C GLU A 182 -3.23 -13.47 4.03
N LEU A 183 -3.91 -12.32 4.10
CA LEU A 183 -5.38 -12.25 4.21
C LEU A 183 -6.06 -12.79 2.96
N ILE A 184 -5.48 -12.61 1.77
CA ILE A 184 -5.93 -13.20 0.51
C ILE A 184 -5.86 -14.73 0.56
N LYS A 185 -5.17 -15.38 1.50
CA LYS A 185 -5.27 -16.85 1.63
C LYS A 185 -6.68 -17.28 2.09
N LEU A 186 -7.44 -16.40 2.74
CA LEU A 186 -8.78 -16.68 3.25
C LEU A 186 -9.86 -16.32 2.21
N PRO A 187 -10.67 -17.28 1.71
CA PRO A 187 -11.63 -17.03 0.64
C PRO A 187 -12.67 -15.94 0.94
N VAL A 188 -13.08 -15.81 2.22
CA VAL A 188 -14.05 -14.80 2.66
C VAL A 188 -13.47 -13.39 2.54
N LEU A 189 -12.20 -13.21 2.94
CA LEU A 189 -11.54 -11.91 2.85
C LEU A 189 -11.23 -11.55 1.41
N SER A 190 -10.83 -12.51 0.58
CA SER A 190 -10.70 -12.29 -0.87
C SER A 190 -12.01 -11.87 -1.51
N ALA A 191 -13.13 -12.45 -1.11
CA ALA A 191 -14.45 -12.04 -1.59
C ALA A 191 -14.81 -10.61 -1.15
N ALA A 192 -14.46 -10.23 0.09
CA ALA A 192 -14.69 -8.88 0.62
C ALA A 192 -13.81 -7.84 -0.08
N ILE A 193 -12.51 -8.13 -0.27
CA ILE A 193 -11.58 -7.26 -1.02
C ILE A 193 -12.06 -7.11 -2.46
N LEU A 194 -12.50 -8.19 -3.11
CA LEU A 194 -13.04 -8.11 -4.47
C LEU A 194 -14.32 -7.28 -4.54
N HIS A 195 -15.19 -7.37 -3.54
CA HIS A 195 -16.39 -6.53 -3.46
C HIS A 195 -16.03 -5.06 -3.25
N TYR A 196 -15.07 -4.77 -2.36
CA TYR A 196 -14.54 -3.43 -2.15
C TYR A 196 -13.95 -2.85 -3.44
N LEU A 197 -13.08 -3.59 -4.14
CA LEU A 197 -12.48 -3.18 -5.41
C LEU A 197 -13.56 -2.91 -6.46
N ARG A 198 -14.61 -3.74 -6.53
CA ARG A 198 -15.74 -3.50 -7.41
C ARG A 198 -16.43 -2.18 -7.11
N THR A 199 -16.79 -1.92 -5.86
CA THR A 199 -17.52 -0.71 -5.45
C THR A 199 -16.65 0.55 -5.54
N PHE A 200 -15.35 0.42 -5.27
CA PHE A 200 -14.39 1.52 -5.33
C PHE A 200 -14.07 1.94 -6.77
N LEU A 201 -13.77 0.96 -7.63
CA LEU A 201 -13.42 1.22 -9.04
C LEU A 201 -14.66 1.55 -9.89
N ILE A 202 -15.81 0.93 -9.58
CA ILE A 202 -17.08 1.11 -10.28
C ILE A 202 -18.06 1.77 -9.32
N ARG A 203 -17.94 3.09 -9.16
CA ARG A 203 -18.90 3.88 -8.38
C ARG A 203 -20.22 4.01 -9.14
N GLU A 204 -21.33 3.99 -8.40
CA GLU A 204 -22.69 4.16 -8.97
C GLU A 204 -22.87 5.52 -9.67
N ASP A 205 -22.02 6.49 -9.34
CA ASP A 205 -22.02 7.86 -9.86
C ASP A 205 -21.42 7.99 -11.27
N GLY A 206 -20.90 6.89 -11.84
CA GLY A 206 -20.30 6.87 -13.17
C GLY A 206 -18.88 7.46 -13.27
N VAL A 207 -18.29 7.88 -12.15
CA VAL A 207 -16.90 8.38 -12.08
C VAL A 207 -15.98 7.25 -11.63
N LEU A 208 -15.06 6.83 -12.50
CA LEU A 208 -14.03 5.85 -12.16
C LEU A 208 -12.96 6.49 -11.26
N THR A 209 -12.55 5.78 -10.21
CA THR A 209 -11.27 6.04 -9.56
C THR A 209 -10.19 5.28 -10.33
N GLU A 210 -9.15 5.98 -10.79
CA GLU A 210 -8.12 5.42 -11.66
C GLU A 210 -7.47 4.18 -11.01
N PRO A 211 -7.44 3.00 -11.69
CA PRO A 211 -6.93 1.80 -11.08
C PRO A 211 -5.40 1.88 -11.02
N ILE A 212 -4.86 1.98 -9.81
CA ILE A 212 -3.41 1.89 -9.59
C ILE A 212 -2.90 0.45 -9.73
N PRO A 213 -1.59 0.24 -10.00
CA PRO A 213 -0.98 -1.09 -10.17
C PRO A 213 -1.31 -2.10 -9.07
N LEU A 214 -1.42 -1.62 -7.82
CA LEU A 214 -1.80 -2.46 -6.68
C LEU A 214 -3.15 -3.16 -6.88
N HIS A 215 -4.16 -2.47 -7.42
CA HIS A 215 -5.48 -3.07 -7.61
C HIS A 215 -5.42 -4.27 -8.56
N TYR A 216 -4.62 -4.18 -9.62
CA TYR A 216 -4.38 -5.28 -10.55
C TYR A 216 -3.68 -6.45 -9.86
N VAL A 217 -2.64 -6.18 -9.06
CA VAL A 217 -1.94 -7.22 -8.29
C VAL A 217 -2.88 -7.95 -7.33
N LEU A 218 -3.79 -7.23 -6.66
CA LEU A 218 -4.77 -7.86 -5.76
C LEU A 218 -5.76 -8.74 -6.52
N ILE A 219 -6.26 -8.27 -7.67
CA ILE A 219 -7.16 -9.06 -8.54
C ILE A 219 -6.46 -10.34 -8.99
N ASP A 220 -5.20 -10.24 -9.42
CA ASP A 220 -4.40 -11.39 -9.85
C ASP A 220 -4.18 -12.39 -8.75
N LYS A 221 -3.85 -11.91 -7.55
CA LYS A 221 -3.60 -12.79 -6.40
C LYS A 221 -4.86 -13.47 -5.91
N ILE A 222 -6.01 -12.80 -6.01
CA ILE A 222 -7.32 -13.43 -5.74
C ILE A 222 -7.61 -14.51 -6.78
N ALA A 223 -7.37 -14.24 -8.08
CA ALA A 223 -7.55 -15.21 -9.15
C ALA A 223 -6.61 -16.41 -9.01
N GLU A 224 -5.34 -16.20 -8.64
CA GLU A 224 -4.36 -17.27 -8.41
C GLU A 224 -4.79 -18.23 -7.29
N LYS A 225 -5.39 -17.71 -6.20
CA LYS A 225 -5.68 -18.51 -5.00
C LYS A 225 -7.09 -19.11 -4.97
N HIS A 226 -8.09 -18.47 -5.58
CA HIS A 226 -9.50 -18.77 -5.35
C HIS A 226 -10.30 -19.03 -6.63
N PHE A 227 -10.38 -20.29 -7.04
CA PHE A 227 -11.17 -20.72 -8.21
C PHE A 227 -12.67 -20.36 -8.08
N ASN A 228 -13.21 -20.35 -6.87
CA ASN A 228 -14.61 -20.01 -6.60
C ASN A 228 -14.93 -18.50 -6.80
N LEU A 229 -13.90 -17.64 -6.89
CA LEU A 229 -14.06 -16.20 -7.13
C LEU A 229 -13.81 -15.80 -8.58
N HIS A 230 -13.35 -16.73 -9.42
CA HIS A 230 -13.02 -16.48 -10.83
C HIS A 230 -14.15 -15.84 -11.62
N GLU A 231 -15.39 -16.30 -11.45
CA GLU A 231 -16.55 -15.73 -12.13
C GLU A 231 -16.80 -14.26 -11.71
N ARG A 232 -16.56 -13.94 -10.44
CA ARG A 232 -16.70 -12.56 -9.93
C ARG A 232 -15.59 -11.66 -10.43
N VAL A 233 -14.35 -12.16 -10.47
CA VAL A 233 -13.20 -11.47 -11.06
C VAL A 233 -13.45 -11.20 -12.54
N PHE A 234 -13.92 -12.19 -13.28
CA PHE A 234 -14.26 -12.05 -14.70
C PHE A 234 -15.30 -10.95 -14.94
N LYS A 235 -16.37 -10.92 -14.13
CA LYS A 235 -17.41 -9.88 -14.22
C LYS A 235 -16.85 -8.49 -13.90
N LEU A 236 -15.96 -8.37 -12.91
CA LEU A 236 -15.28 -7.12 -12.59
C LEU A 236 -14.42 -6.63 -13.76
N LEU A 237 -13.59 -7.50 -14.34
CA LEU A 237 -12.74 -7.15 -15.49
C LEU A 237 -13.57 -6.74 -16.71
N CYS A 238 -14.68 -7.44 -17.00
CA CYS A 238 -15.61 -7.04 -18.06
C CYS A 238 -16.16 -5.62 -17.81
N ALA A 239 -16.63 -5.35 -16.60
CA ALA A 239 -17.20 -4.05 -16.26
C ALA A 239 -16.17 -2.91 -16.32
N LEU A 240 -14.93 -3.17 -15.89
CA LEU A 240 -13.83 -2.21 -16.03
C LEU A 240 -13.52 -1.93 -17.50
N TYR A 241 -13.48 -2.96 -18.34
CA TYR A 241 -13.22 -2.81 -19.78
C TYR A 241 -14.32 -2.01 -20.47
N ASP A 242 -15.57 -2.36 -20.24
CA ASP A 242 -16.73 -1.69 -20.85
C ASP A 242 -16.79 -0.22 -20.41
N HIS A 243 -16.45 0.08 -19.15
CA HIS A 243 -16.40 1.45 -18.65
C HIS A 243 -15.26 2.26 -19.28
N LEU A 244 -14.03 1.72 -19.35
CA LEU A 244 -12.90 2.39 -20.00
C LEU A 244 -13.20 2.72 -21.48
N SER A 245 -13.89 1.82 -22.16
CA SER A 245 -14.26 1.98 -23.58
C SER A 245 -15.29 3.11 -23.80
N GLY A 246 -16.02 3.50 -22.75
CA GLY A 246 -17.00 4.61 -22.80
C GLY A 246 -16.43 5.98 -22.41
N GLN A 247 -15.14 6.09 -22.08
CA GLN A 247 -14.54 7.35 -21.65
C GLN A 247 -14.19 8.26 -22.83
N ASN A 248 -14.41 9.56 -22.66
CA ASN A 248 -14.01 10.60 -23.62
C ASN A 248 -12.56 11.03 -23.39
N GLU A 249 -11.63 10.09 -23.53
CA GLU A 249 -10.19 10.33 -23.45
C GLU A 249 -9.48 10.11 -24.79
N VAL A 250 -8.18 10.42 -24.85
CA VAL A 250 -7.35 10.14 -26.04
C VAL A 250 -7.28 8.63 -26.26
N ALA A 251 -7.54 8.17 -27.49
CA ALA A 251 -7.60 6.75 -27.83
C ALA A 251 -6.35 5.97 -27.40
N GLU A 252 -5.16 6.56 -27.49
CA GLU A 252 -3.90 5.93 -27.06
C GLU A 252 -3.86 5.60 -25.56
N ILE A 253 -4.36 6.50 -24.71
CA ILE A 253 -4.44 6.30 -23.25
C ILE A 253 -5.46 5.20 -22.92
N ILE A 254 -6.60 5.21 -23.62
CA ILE A 254 -7.63 4.19 -23.46
C ILE A 254 -7.06 2.81 -23.84
N MET A 255 -6.33 2.72 -24.96
CA MET A 255 -5.70 1.47 -25.40
C MET A 255 -4.66 0.95 -24.41
N GLU A 256 -3.82 1.82 -23.84
CA GLU A 256 -2.84 1.43 -22.81
C GLU A 256 -3.52 0.87 -21.56
N ARG A 257 -4.63 1.50 -21.12
CA ARG A 257 -5.41 1.03 -19.97
C ARG A 257 -6.17 -0.27 -20.29
N GLN A 258 -6.74 -0.39 -21.48
CA GLN A 258 -7.37 -1.64 -21.94
C GLN A 258 -6.38 -2.79 -21.99
N ARG A 259 -5.12 -2.53 -22.38
CA ARG A 259 -4.04 -3.52 -22.36
C ARG A 259 -3.80 -4.09 -20.95
N GLN A 260 -3.81 -3.24 -19.92
CA GLN A 260 -3.67 -3.70 -18.53
C GLN A 260 -4.78 -4.69 -18.14
N ILE A 261 -6.02 -4.44 -18.56
CA ILE A 261 -7.15 -5.35 -18.33
C ILE A 261 -6.99 -6.65 -19.13
N ILE A 262 -6.49 -6.56 -20.37
CA ILE A 262 -6.20 -7.73 -21.20
C ILE A 262 -5.16 -8.63 -20.54
N ASP A 263 -4.10 -8.07 -19.94
CA ASP A 263 -3.13 -8.86 -19.18
C ASP A 263 -3.80 -9.62 -18.02
N ARG A 264 -4.82 -9.03 -17.38
CA ARG A 264 -5.60 -9.69 -16.32
C ARG A 264 -6.52 -10.77 -16.88
N PHE A 265 -7.07 -10.59 -18.07
CA PHE A 265 -7.80 -11.67 -18.77
C PHE A 265 -6.89 -12.85 -19.10
N VAL A 266 -5.67 -12.59 -19.56
CA VAL A 266 -4.66 -13.62 -19.81
C VAL A 266 -4.33 -14.37 -18.52
N ASN A 267 -4.13 -13.65 -17.41
CA ASN A 267 -3.87 -14.28 -16.11
C ASN A 267 -5.06 -15.15 -15.63
N LEU A 268 -6.29 -14.68 -15.81
CA LEU A 268 -7.49 -15.44 -15.43
C LEU A 268 -7.69 -16.69 -16.33
N LEU A 269 -7.32 -16.59 -17.61
CA LEU A 269 -7.27 -17.72 -18.54
C LEU A 269 -6.27 -18.78 -18.05
N PHE A 270 -5.07 -18.35 -17.65
CA PHE A 270 -4.03 -19.24 -17.12
C PHE A 270 -4.49 -20.02 -15.89
N PHE A 271 -5.26 -19.41 -14.99
CA PHE A 271 -5.76 -20.07 -13.78
C PHE A 271 -7.03 -20.92 -13.98
N GLY A 272 -7.55 -21.06 -15.19
CA GLY A 272 -8.59 -22.05 -15.52
C GLY A 272 -9.89 -21.52 -16.11
N MET A 273 -10.05 -20.21 -16.30
CA MET A 273 -11.22 -19.61 -16.97
C MET A 273 -11.00 -19.39 -18.47
N ALA A 274 -10.34 -20.31 -19.15
CA ALA A 274 -9.94 -20.12 -20.53
C ALA A 274 -11.12 -19.92 -21.49
N ILE A 275 -12.16 -20.75 -21.39
CA ILE A 275 -13.29 -20.69 -22.32
C ILE A 275 -14.09 -19.38 -22.18
N PRO A 276 -14.56 -18.96 -20.98
CA PRO A 276 -15.33 -17.72 -20.86
C PRO A 276 -14.54 -16.47 -21.28
N VAL A 277 -13.22 -16.44 -21.02
CA VAL A 277 -12.35 -15.34 -21.44
C VAL A 277 -12.22 -15.30 -22.96
N LEU A 278 -11.94 -16.44 -23.61
CA LEU A 278 -11.86 -16.53 -25.06
C LEU A 278 -13.18 -16.14 -25.74
N GLU A 279 -14.31 -16.63 -25.23
CA GLU A 279 -15.63 -16.31 -25.77
C GLU A 279 -15.94 -14.81 -25.68
N LYS A 280 -15.58 -14.15 -24.56
CA LYS A 280 -15.76 -12.69 -24.41
C LYS A 280 -14.85 -11.92 -25.36
N ILE A 281 -13.58 -12.27 -25.50
CA ILE A 281 -12.64 -11.60 -26.42
C ILE A 281 -13.07 -11.78 -27.88
N VAL A 282 -13.41 -13.00 -28.29
CA VAL A 282 -13.94 -13.28 -29.64
C VAL A 282 -15.27 -12.57 -29.87
N GLY A 283 -16.14 -12.51 -28.87
CA GLY A 283 -17.40 -11.77 -28.93
C GLY A 283 -17.16 -10.28 -29.17
N MET A 284 -16.27 -9.66 -28.41
CA MET A 284 -15.89 -8.25 -28.58
C MET A 284 -15.23 -7.99 -29.94
N PHE A 285 -14.42 -8.94 -30.43
CA PHE A 285 -13.78 -8.84 -31.73
C PHE A 285 -14.79 -8.85 -32.87
N LYS A 286 -15.74 -9.79 -32.85
CA LYS A 286 -16.81 -9.88 -33.86
C LYS A 286 -17.73 -8.67 -33.86
N SER A 287 -17.95 -8.04 -32.71
CA SER A 287 -18.79 -6.84 -32.58
C SER A 287 -18.04 -5.53 -32.86
N GLY A 288 -16.72 -5.57 -33.07
CA GLY A 288 -15.89 -4.38 -33.29
C GLY A 288 -15.68 -3.52 -32.05
N TYR A 289 -15.89 -4.07 -30.85
CA TYR A 289 -15.74 -3.37 -29.56
C TYR A 289 -14.30 -3.36 -29.03
N ILE A 290 -13.38 -4.06 -29.68
CA ILE A 290 -11.96 -4.15 -29.32
C ILE A 290 -11.10 -3.92 -30.56
N ASP A 291 -10.02 -3.17 -30.39
CA ASP A 291 -9.04 -2.93 -31.44
C ASP A 291 -8.29 -4.22 -31.83
N VAL A 292 -8.02 -4.35 -33.14
CA VAL A 292 -7.33 -5.52 -33.71
C VAL A 292 -5.94 -5.69 -33.10
N SER A 293 -5.25 -4.60 -32.77
CA SER A 293 -3.92 -4.62 -32.13
C SER A 293 -3.97 -5.27 -30.74
N LEU A 294 -5.01 -4.99 -29.95
CA LEU A 294 -5.22 -5.56 -28.62
C LEU A 294 -5.62 -7.04 -28.69
N VAL A 295 -6.42 -7.43 -29.69
CA VAL A 295 -6.76 -8.84 -29.95
C VAL A 295 -5.51 -9.63 -30.35
N ARG A 296 -4.66 -9.06 -31.20
CA ARG A 296 -3.39 -9.67 -31.59
C ARG A 296 -2.46 -9.82 -30.41
N TYR A 297 -2.34 -8.78 -29.59
CA TYR A 297 -1.56 -8.82 -28.36
C TYR A 297 -2.03 -9.95 -27.44
N PHE A 298 -3.34 -10.03 -27.16
CA PHE A 298 -3.93 -11.13 -26.39
C PHE A 298 -3.61 -12.51 -27.01
N GLY A 299 -3.73 -12.65 -28.32
CA GLY A 299 -3.43 -13.90 -29.03
C GLY A 299 -1.98 -14.35 -28.87
N ILE A 300 -1.02 -13.41 -28.96
CA ILE A 300 0.40 -13.69 -28.76
C ILE A 300 0.65 -14.16 -27.32
N GLU A 301 0.19 -13.40 -26.33
CA GLU A 301 0.37 -13.74 -24.90
C GLU A 301 -0.22 -15.11 -24.56
N VAL A 302 -1.41 -15.42 -25.08
CA VAL A 302 -2.03 -16.74 -24.86
C VAL A 302 -1.22 -17.85 -25.53
N LEU A 303 -0.74 -17.66 -26.77
CA LEU A 303 0.06 -18.65 -27.48
C LEU A 303 1.42 -18.90 -26.82
N GLU A 304 2.01 -17.89 -26.19
CA GLU A 304 3.25 -18.02 -25.41
C GLU A 304 3.04 -18.78 -24.10
N LEU A 305 1.83 -18.75 -23.53
CA LEU A 305 1.50 -19.40 -22.26
C LEU A 305 1.01 -20.85 -22.39
N VAL A 306 0.44 -21.26 -23.54
CA VAL A 306 -0.26 -22.54 -23.68
C VAL A 306 0.56 -23.61 -24.40
N GLU A 307 0.70 -24.77 -23.76
CA GLU A 307 1.36 -25.95 -24.32
C GLU A 307 0.36 -27.08 -24.65
N GLN A 308 0.81 -28.02 -25.49
CA GLN A 308 0.02 -29.20 -25.88
C GLN A 308 -0.17 -30.14 -24.68
N PRO A 309 -1.28 -30.91 -24.58
CA PRO A 309 -2.36 -31.09 -25.55
C PRO A 309 -3.53 -30.11 -25.39
N TYR A 310 -4.05 -29.60 -26.51
CA TYR A 310 -5.19 -28.68 -26.52
C TYR A 310 -6.54 -29.42 -26.60
N SER A 311 -7.53 -28.95 -25.84
CA SER A 311 -8.91 -29.45 -25.97
C SER A 311 -9.57 -28.92 -27.25
N SER A 312 -10.49 -29.71 -27.83
CA SER A 312 -11.22 -29.30 -29.03
C SER A 312 -12.02 -28.00 -28.83
N GLN A 313 -12.58 -27.81 -27.63
CA GLN A 313 -13.28 -26.58 -27.24
C GLN A 313 -12.33 -25.38 -27.23
N PHE A 314 -11.15 -25.51 -26.63
CA PHE A 314 -10.15 -24.45 -26.59
C PHE A 314 -9.68 -24.08 -28.01
N ILE A 315 -9.37 -25.08 -28.84
CA ILE A 315 -8.99 -24.84 -30.25
C ILE A 315 -10.11 -24.07 -30.96
N SER A 316 -11.36 -24.51 -30.84
CA SER A 316 -12.49 -23.86 -31.51
C SER A 316 -12.71 -22.41 -31.08
N ALA A 317 -12.43 -22.10 -29.81
CA ALA A 317 -12.57 -20.75 -29.26
C ALA A 317 -11.37 -19.84 -29.64
N LEU A 318 -10.15 -20.38 -29.74
CA LEU A 318 -8.95 -19.63 -30.08
C LEU A 318 -8.77 -19.42 -31.60
N LEU A 319 -9.27 -20.35 -32.42
CA LEU A 319 -9.10 -20.33 -33.88
C LEU A 319 -9.49 -18.99 -34.55
N PRO A 320 -10.61 -18.33 -34.20
CA PRO A 320 -11.00 -17.06 -34.82
C PRO A 320 -10.01 -15.92 -34.57
N ILE A 321 -9.27 -15.96 -33.47
CA ILE A 321 -8.25 -14.96 -33.12
C ILE A 321 -6.98 -15.20 -33.96
N VAL A 322 -6.57 -16.45 -34.12
CA VAL A 322 -5.28 -16.82 -34.75
C VAL A 322 -5.36 -16.88 -36.28
N THR A 323 -6.53 -17.25 -36.83
CA THR A 323 -6.70 -17.40 -38.29
C THR A 323 -6.95 -16.09 -39.02
N ASN A 324 -7.27 -15.01 -38.29
CA ASN A 324 -7.46 -13.72 -38.91
C ASN A 324 -6.10 -13.11 -39.30
N ARG A 325 -6.00 -12.65 -40.55
CA ARG A 325 -4.75 -12.13 -41.16
C ARG A 325 -4.67 -10.60 -41.17
N GLU A 326 -5.71 -9.91 -40.68
CA GLU A 326 -5.74 -8.45 -40.52
C GLU A 326 -5.11 -7.97 -39.20
#